data_AF-A0A1R1Z084-F1
#
_entry.id   AF-A0A1R1Z084-F1
#
_cell.length_a   1.000
_cell.length_b   1.000
_cell.length_c   1.000
_cell.angle_alpha   90.00
_cell.angle_beta   90.00
_cell.angle_gamma   90.00
#
_symmetry.space_group_name_H-M   'P 1'
#
loop_
_entity.id
_entity.type
_entity.pdbx_description
1 polymer ?
#
loop_
_entity_poly.entity_id
_entity_poly.type
_entity_poly.pdbx_seq_one_letter_code
_entity_poly.pdbx_strand_id
1 'polypeptide(L)'
;MTRATWTDQWPVVEILVDHGADIWAHDEFGITAGQRTITSLILRGSDEDKARLRVIEKLRARGYPFPPSDPDTILALEKAGKWPPKVAK
;
A
#
# COMPACT_ATOMS: atom_id res chain seq x y z
N MET A 1 7.93 -3.17 -4.05
CA MET A 1 6.60 -2.53 -4.06
C MET A 1 6.70 -1.02 -4.24
N THR A 2 7.47 -0.31 -3.39
CA THR A 2 7.47 1.17 -3.31
C THR A 2 7.76 1.90 -4.63
N ARG A 3 8.77 1.50 -5.41
CA ARG A 3 9.05 2.17 -6.70
C ARG A 3 7.87 2.13 -7.68
N ALA A 4 7.15 1.01 -7.75
CA ALA A 4 5.99 0.86 -8.65
C ALA A 4 4.79 1.71 -8.20
N THR A 5 4.62 1.92 -6.89
CA THR A 5 3.57 2.79 -6.36
C THR A 5 3.87 4.28 -6.59
N TRP A 6 5.15 4.67 -6.68
CA TRP A 6 5.55 6.05 -6.99
C TRP A 6 5.27 6.43 -8.46
N THR A 7 5.32 5.45 -9.36
CA THR A 7 5.10 5.63 -10.80
C THR A 7 3.71 5.18 -11.25
N ASP A 8 2.78 4.95 -10.30
CA ASP A 8 1.39 4.57 -10.56
C ASP A 8 1.23 3.32 -11.44
N GLN A 9 2.16 2.36 -11.36
CA GLN A 9 2.12 1.11 -12.13
C GLN A 9 1.30 0.04 -11.39
N TRP A 10 -0.02 0.22 -11.31
CA TRP A 10 -0.88 -0.60 -10.48
C TRP A 10 -0.98 -2.08 -10.89
N PRO A 11 -0.93 -2.46 -12.18
CA PRO A 11 -0.79 -3.86 -12.57
C PRO A 11 0.49 -4.50 -12.02
N VAL A 12 1.60 -3.76 -11.99
CA VAL A 12 2.86 -4.26 -11.42
C VAL A 12 2.75 -4.38 -9.90
N VAL A 13 2.13 -3.40 -9.24
CA VAL A 13 1.86 -3.46 -7.79
C VAL A 13 0.97 -4.66 -7.46
N GLU A 14 -0.06 -4.93 -8.26
CA GLU A 14 -0.94 -6.08 -8.10
C GLU A 14 -0.17 -7.40 -8.18
N ILE A 15 0.66 -7.58 -9.21
CA ILE A 15 1.54 -8.76 -9.35
C ILE A 15 2.44 -8.90 -8.12
N LEU A 16 3.08 -7.83 -7.67
CA LEU A 16 3.96 -7.88 -6.49
C LEU A 16 3.19 -8.31 -5.23
N VAL A 17 1.98 -7.78 -5.02
CA VAL A 17 1.11 -8.19 -3.91
C VAL A 17 0.78 -9.67 -4.03
N ASP A 18 0.39 -10.15 -5.22
CA ASP A 18 0.08 -11.56 -5.46
C ASP A 18 1.25 -12.51 -5.21
N HIS A 19 2.48 -12.04 -5.46
CA HIS A 19 3.71 -12.77 -5.19
C HIS A 19 4.23 -12.61 -3.74
N GLY A 20 3.43 -12.08 -2.82
CA GLY A 20 3.76 -12.03 -1.40
C GLY A 20 4.65 -10.86 -1.00
N ALA A 21 4.67 -9.77 -1.77
CA ALA A 21 5.27 -8.53 -1.30
C ALA A 21 4.67 -8.11 0.04
N ASP A 22 5.53 -7.65 0.95
CA ASP A 22 5.13 -7.14 2.26
C ASP A 22 4.21 -5.92 2.10
N ILE A 23 2.95 -6.09 2.49
CA ILE A 23 1.91 -5.06 2.38
C ILE A 23 2.11 -3.91 3.38
N TRP A 24 2.93 -4.12 4.40
CA TRP A 24 3.22 -3.14 5.44
C TRP A 24 4.47 -2.32 5.16
N ALA A 25 5.20 -2.61 4.08
CA ALA A 25 6.40 -1.85 3.72
C ALA A 25 6.06 -0.37 3.43
N HIS A 26 6.89 0.53 3.95
CA HIS A 26 6.89 1.96 3.64
C HIS A 26 8.28 2.41 3.16
N ASP A 27 8.37 3.60 2.54
CA ASP A 27 9.65 4.26 2.30
C ASP A 27 10.10 5.12 3.49
N GLU A 28 11.23 5.82 3.32
CA GLU A 28 11.82 6.71 4.32
C GLU A 28 10.88 7.84 4.80
N PHE A 29 9.82 8.14 4.05
CA PHE A 29 8.82 9.15 4.39
C PHE A 29 7.58 8.55 5.06
N GLY A 30 7.56 7.24 5.34
CA GLY A 30 6.39 6.56 5.88
C GLY A 30 5.30 6.28 4.83
N ILE A 31 5.60 6.42 3.53
CA ILE A 31 4.61 6.20 2.46
C ILE A 31 4.49 4.71 2.14
N THR A 32 3.29 4.19 2.37
CA THR A 32 2.87 2.81 2.09
C THR A 32 2.15 2.69 0.75
N ALA A 33 2.05 1.47 0.23
CA ALA A 33 1.20 1.18 -0.92
C ALA A 33 -0.28 1.54 -0.65
N GLY A 34 -0.75 1.29 0.58
CA GLY A 34 -2.10 1.66 1.03
C GLY A 34 -2.39 3.16 0.84
N GLN A 35 -1.48 4.04 1.26
CA GLN A 35 -1.64 5.50 1.06
C GLN A 35 -1.65 5.88 -0.41
N ARG A 36 -0.75 5.27 -1.20
CA ARG A 36 -0.68 5.51 -2.65
C ARG A 36 -1.96 5.11 -3.38
N THR A 37 -2.71 4.13 -2.88
CA THR A 37 -4.01 3.79 -3.49
C THR A 37 -5.00 4.96 -3.48
N ILE A 38 -4.86 5.92 -2.55
CA ILE A 38 -5.76 7.07 -2.42
C ILE A 38 -5.20 8.31 -3.11
N THR A 39 -3.89 8.52 -3.05
CA THR A 39 -3.24 9.72 -3.60
C THR A 39 -2.83 9.61 -5.06
N SER A 40 -2.94 8.42 -5.67
CA SER A 40 -2.66 8.17 -7.08
C SER A 40 -3.45 9.08 -8.01
N LEU A 41 -2.76 9.70 -8.97
CA LEU A 41 -3.35 10.66 -9.92
C LEU A 41 -3.77 10.02 -11.25
N ILE A 42 -3.83 8.69 -11.33
CA ILE A 42 -4.30 7.98 -12.51
C ILE A 42 -5.75 8.36 -12.88
N LEU A 43 -6.05 8.27 -14.17
CA LEU A 43 -7.40 8.46 -14.71
C LEU A 43 -8.36 7.40 -14.14
N ARG A 44 -9.48 7.84 -13.56
CA ARG A 44 -10.52 6.93 -13.04
C ARG A 44 -11.16 6.12 -14.18
N GLY A 45 -11.41 4.83 -13.94
CA GLY A 45 -11.95 3.89 -14.92
C GLY A 45 -10.94 3.33 -15.93
N SER A 46 -9.69 3.81 -15.93
CA SER A 46 -8.59 3.23 -16.71
C SER A 46 -8.22 1.82 -16.22
N ASP A 47 -7.41 1.10 -16.99
CA ASP A 47 -6.92 -0.22 -16.58
C ASP A 47 -6.00 -0.14 -15.34
N GLU A 48 -5.24 0.95 -15.20
CA GLU A 48 -4.51 1.29 -13.98
C GLU A 48 -5.46 1.41 -12.78
N ASP A 49 -6.61 2.07 -12.96
CA ASP A 49 -7.57 2.27 -11.87
C ASP A 49 -8.26 0.97 -11.48
N LYS A 50 -8.58 0.11 -12.46
CA LYS A 50 -9.09 -1.24 -12.19
C LYS A 50 -8.09 -2.07 -11.40
N ALA A 51 -6.80 -2.02 -11.74
CA ALA A 51 -5.75 -2.72 -11.00
C ALA A 51 -5.58 -2.14 -9.58
N ARG A 52 -5.59 -0.81 -9.43
CA ARG A 52 -5.56 -0.13 -8.13
C ARG A 52 -6.69 -0.57 -7.22
N LEU A 53 -7.91 -0.72 -7.76
CA LEU A 53 -9.06 -1.23 -7.01
C LEU A 53 -8.87 -2.68 -6.55
N ARG A 54 -8.33 -3.55 -7.42
CA ARG A 54 -8.00 -4.94 -7.03
C ARG A 54 -6.91 -4.98 -5.95
N VAL A 55 -5.91 -4.08 -6.01
CA VAL A 55 -4.90 -3.93 -4.96
C VAL A 55 -5.55 -3.54 -3.63
N ILE A 56 -6.47 -2.57 -3.61
CA ILE A 56 -7.21 -2.19 -2.40
C ILE A 56 -7.90 -3.39 -1.77
N GLU A 57 -8.61 -4.19 -2.57
CA GLU A 57 -9.31 -5.38 -2.08
C GLU A 57 -8.34 -6.44 -1.56
N LYS A 58 -7.20 -6.66 -2.22
CA LYS A 58 -6.15 -7.59 -1.76
C LYS A 58 -5.52 -7.12 -0.44
N LEU A 59 -5.27 -5.83 -0.28
CA LEU A 59 -4.75 -5.24 0.96
C LEU A 59 -5.75 -5.43 2.11
N ARG A 60 -7.03 -5.12 1.89
CA ARG A 60 -8.12 -5.34 2.87
C ARG A 60 -8.24 -6.80 3.27
N ALA A 61 -8.20 -7.72 2.31
CA ALA A 61 -8.28 -9.16 2.56
C ALA A 61 -7.13 -9.67 3.44
N ARG A 62 -5.99 -8.98 3.44
CA ARG A 62 -4.83 -9.28 4.31
C ARG A 62 -4.81 -8.46 5.61
N GLY A 63 -5.91 -7.78 5.94
CA GLY A 63 -6.06 -7.04 7.18
C GLY A 63 -5.43 -5.65 7.19
N TYR A 64 -5.04 -5.11 6.03
CA TYR A 64 -4.54 -3.73 5.95
C TYR A 64 -5.68 -2.74 6.24
N PRO A 65 -5.51 -1.77 7.16
CA PRO A 65 -6.57 -0.84 7.54
C PRO A 65 -6.88 0.19 6.44
N PHE A 66 -8.16 0.50 6.28
CA PHE A 66 -8.64 1.59 5.42
C PHE A 66 -9.61 2.49 6.20
N PRO A 67 -9.45 3.84 6.15
CA PRO A 67 -8.39 4.56 5.44
C PRO A 67 -6.99 4.28 6.01
N PRO A 68 -5.95 4.28 5.17
CA PRO A 68 -4.58 4.08 5.60
C PRO A 68 -4.15 5.24 6.52
N SER A 69 -3.31 4.94 7.51
CA SER A 69 -2.71 5.96 8.37
C SER A 69 -1.85 6.94 7.57
N ASP A 70 -1.74 8.17 8.06
CA ASP A 70 -0.84 9.19 7.51
C ASP A 70 0.64 8.82 7.75
N PRO A 71 1.59 9.41 6.99
CA PRO A 71 2.98 8.98 7.02
C PRO A 71 3.66 9.26 8.37
N ASP A 72 3.33 10.37 9.03
CA ASP A 72 3.88 10.72 10.34
C ASP A 72 3.48 9.69 11.40
N THR A 73 2.22 9.24 11.35
CA THR A 73 1.74 8.14 12.20
C THR A 73 2.49 6.83 11.91
N ILE A 74 2.75 6.48 10.65
CA ILE A 74 3.53 5.27 10.31
C ILE A 74 4.94 5.33 10.90
N LEU A 75 5.66 6.43 10.70
CA LEU A 75 7.01 6.63 11.23
C LEU A 75 7.03 6.59 12.77
N ALA A 76 6.03 7.18 13.42
CA ALA A 76 5.88 7.12 14.86
C ALA A 76 5.63 5.69 15.37
N LEU A 77 4.83 4.89 14.66
CA LEU A 77 4.57 3.49 15.00
C LEU A 77 5.81 2.61 14.78
N GLU A 78 6.56 2.83 13.70
CA GLU A 78 7.83 2.12 13.44
C GLU A 78 8.84 2.41 14.54
N LYS A 79 9.05 3.69 14.89
CA LYS A 79 9.93 4.11 15.98
C LYS A 79 9.52 3.50 17.33
N ALA A 80 8.21 3.27 17.52
CA ALA A 80 7.66 2.62 18.70
C ALA A 80 7.68 1.07 18.64
N GLY A 81 8.18 0.47 17.56
CA GLY A 81 8.17 -0.99 17.35
C GLY A 81 6.77 -1.59 17.19
N LYS A 82 5.80 -0.78 16.79
CA LYS A 82 4.38 -1.14 16.59
C LYS A 82 4.00 -1.26 15.10
N TRP A 83 4.93 -0.99 14.20
CA TRP A 83 4.79 -1.17 12.76
C TRP A 83 5.86 -2.16 12.24
N PRO A 84 5.50 -3.16 11.41
CA PRO A 84 4.13 -3.56 11.08
C PRO A 84 3.36 -4.02 12.35
N PRO A 85 2.02 -3.88 12.39
CA PRO A 85 1.26 -4.43 13.49
C PRO A 85 1.47 -5.94 13.55
N LYS A 86 1.46 -6.54 14.74
CA LYS A 86 1.78 -7.98 14.98
C LYS A 86 0.77 -8.97 14.35
N VAL A 87 -0.04 -8.53 13.40
CA VAL A 87 -1.03 -9.35 12.71
C VAL A 87 -0.29 -10.28 11.74
N ALA A 88 -0.16 -11.52 12.20
CA ALA A 88 -0.02 -12.79 11.49
C ALA A 88 1.07 -12.92 10.41
N LYS A 89 2.05 -13.77 10.72
CA LYS A 89 2.79 -14.57 9.75
C LYS A 89 1.84 -15.34 8.83
#